data_AF-A0A172TXG4-F1
#
_entry.id   AF-A0A172TXG4-F1
#
_cell.length_a   1.000
_cell.length_b   1.000
_cell.length_c   1.000
_cell.angle_alpha   90.00
_cell.angle_beta   90.00
_cell.angle_gamma   90.00
#
_symmetry.space_group_name_H-M   'P 1'
#
loop_
_entity.id
_entity.type
_entity.pdbx_description
1 polymer ?
#
loop_
_entity_poly.entity_id
_entity_poly.type
_entity_poly.pdbx_seq_one_letter_code
_entity_poly.pdbx_strand_id
1 'polypeptide(L)'
;MLSTLFNWTKKKDGEVLIEPDIQFGRYSDNNKPVEKVDKWNEADTLFKDKKYYESISAFFDYLCDEAANNVVHKPEGQKGTFLFYQGSKIIKGFYNEERLEAEVSLASMPTPSVPVMRRLLEMNFTLYYSRYALSEDRLAMMFDSDIETANPSKLYYGLKELATKADKQDDLLVQDFTTLKPVETDHILEIPVAEKEIKYRYMQNWIKETLDLIETVDADKYSGGIAYLLLALAYRIDYLLVPEGRLLLNLEKIVDIYFRKDDRPVSEKNAEMIDEFHKLQAKTKEEVYPHLFRSRYTFSIVTPQNHKTIADAIYNANQNIGWYKDNKHPDIAAKISEYGIAYCQYSYSLPRPLTELFQLFMMVNYPDYFKELGFKTSYYNSETKEFNKEAITKSIESIQEHWKPKYPDLKFPVDKLKFDDMVSFNQTFTSEVEFLNLETK
;
A
#
# COMPACT_ATOMS: atom_id res chain seq x y z
N MET A 1 12.45 -0.22 2.33
CA MET A 1 12.74 -0.83 3.65
C MET A 1 12.28 -2.27 3.81
N LEU A 2 11.24 -2.76 3.11
CA LEU A 2 10.91 -4.20 3.14
C LEU A 2 12.10 -5.06 2.65
N SER A 3 12.83 -4.61 1.62
CA SER A 3 14.03 -5.29 1.14
C SER A 3 15.26 -5.17 2.05
N THR A 4 15.30 -4.26 3.04
CA THR A 4 16.48 -4.12 3.92
C THR A 4 16.46 -5.07 5.12
N LEU A 5 15.32 -5.39 5.74
CA LEU A 5 15.31 -6.38 6.84
C LEU A 5 15.54 -7.81 6.34
N PHE A 6 15.04 -8.12 5.15
CA PHE A 6 15.20 -9.42 4.51
C PHE A 6 16.61 -9.64 3.94
N ASN A 7 17.38 -8.58 3.67
CA ASN A 7 18.80 -8.64 3.30
C ASN A 7 19.77 -8.86 4.48
N TRP A 8 19.29 -8.94 5.73
CA TRP A 8 20.14 -8.95 6.93
C TRP A 8 20.34 -10.33 7.59
N THR A 9 20.08 -11.42 6.88
CA THR A 9 20.56 -12.75 7.29
C THR A 9 22.05 -12.91 6.99
N LYS A 10 22.92 -12.27 7.77
CA LYS A 10 24.35 -12.63 7.81
C LYS A 10 24.50 -14.03 8.43
N LYS A 11 24.65 -15.07 7.62
CA LYS A 11 25.37 -16.28 8.07
C LYS A 11 26.87 -15.94 8.21
N LYS A 12 27.50 -16.51 9.22
CA LYS A 12 28.97 -16.68 9.27
C LYS A 12 29.33 -17.57 8.08
N ASP A 13 29.68 -16.93 6.96
CA ASP A 13 30.50 -17.44 5.83
C ASP A 13 30.15 -16.61 4.58
N GLY A 14 30.70 -15.41 4.47
CA GLY A 14 31.07 -14.71 3.21
C GLY A 14 30.04 -14.41 2.10
N GLU A 15 28.89 -15.07 2.03
CA GLU A 15 27.88 -14.86 0.98
C GLU A 15 26.78 -13.94 1.50
N VAL A 16 26.77 -12.70 1.02
CA VAL A 16 25.61 -11.81 1.16
C VAL A 16 24.50 -12.42 0.30
N LEU A 17 23.51 -13.02 0.94
CA LEU A 17 22.31 -13.48 0.24
C LEU A 17 21.56 -12.24 -0.24
N ILE A 18 21.75 -11.90 -1.52
CA ILE A 18 20.95 -10.88 -2.19
C ILE A 18 19.54 -11.48 -2.33
N GLU A 19 18.59 -10.98 -1.53
CA GLU A 19 17.18 -11.28 -1.73
C GLU A 19 16.59 -10.41 -2.86
N PRO A 20 15.50 -10.85 -3.52
CA PRO A 20 14.85 -10.05 -4.54
C PRO A 20 14.42 -8.67 -4.01
N ASP A 21 14.72 -7.59 -4.74
CA ASP A 21 14.22 -6.25 -4.41
C ASP A 21 12.78 -6.08 -4.93
N ILE A 22 11.85 -6.71 -4.20
CA ILE A 22 10.40 -6.63 -4.44
C ILE A 22 9.76 -5.98 -3.21
N GLN A 23 9.04 -4.89 -3.45
CA GLN A 23 8.26 -4.22 -2.43
C GLN A 23 6.81 -4.69 -2.53
N PHE A 24 6.21 -4.99 -1.38
CA PHE A 24 4.83 -5.44 -1.26
C PHE A 24 3.99 -4.43 -0.49
N GLY A 25 2.70 -4.42 -0.79
CA GLY A 25 1.73 -3.54 -0.17
C GLY A 25 1.83 -2.07 -0.60
N ARG A 26 0.81 -1.33 -0.17
CA ARG A 26 0.69 0.12 -0.38
C ARG A 26 1.77 0.87 0.41
N TYR A 27 2.22 2.00 -0.13
CA TYR A 27 3.18 2.86 0.55
C TYR A 27 2.60 3.47 1.83
N SER A 28 3.42 3.48 2.89
CA SER A 28 3.13 4.10 4.18
C SER A 28 4.24 5.10 4.55
N ASP A 29 3.85 6.34 4.80
CA ASP A 29 4.68 7.43 5.32
C ASP A 29 4.62 7.53 6.86
N ASN A 30 3.83 6.69 7.54
CA ASN A 30 3.50 6.84 8.98
C ASN A 30 4.67 6.61 9.95
N ASN A 31 5.88 6.28 9.50
CA ASN A 31 6.95 5.88 10.41
C ASN A 31 8.32 6.35 9.96
N LYS A 32 8.42 7.64 9.66
CA LYS A 32 9.70 8.31 9.48
C LYS A 32 10.65 7.98 10.66
N PRO A 33 11.94 7.67 10.38
CA PRO A 33 12.97 7.55 11.42
C PRO A 33 13.03 8.78 12.30
N VAL A 34 13.58 8.66 13.51
CA VAL A 34 13.73 9.78 14.45
C VAL A 34 14.42 10.97 13.78
N GLU A 35 15.50 10.71 13.04
CA GLU A 35 16.26 11.71 12.28
C GLU A 35 15.38 12.51 11.29
N LYS A 36 14.43 11.84 10.63
CA LYS A 36 13.50 12.51 9.72
C LYS A 36 12.47 13.32 10.50
N VAL A 37 11.95 12.81 11.62
CA VAL A 37 11.06 13.61 12.48
C VAL A 37 11.75 14.89 12.98
N ASP A 38 13.04 14.82 13.29
CA ASP A 38 13.82 16.00 13.65
C ASP A 38 13.91 17.02 12.51
N LYS A 39 13.99 16.57 11.26
CA LYS A 39 13.94 17.45 10.07
C LYS A 39 12.62 18.19 9.93
N TRP A 40 11.50 17.59 10.34
CA TRP A 40 10.22 18.29 10.40
C TRP A 40 10.26 19.43 11.45
N ASN A 41 10.76 19.13 12.64
CA ASN A 41 10.88 20.11 13.72
C ASN A 41 11.84 21.25 13.36
N GLU A 42 12.94 20.92 12.68
CA GLU A 42 13.90 21.88 12.12
C GLU A 42 13.22 22.79 11.09
N ALA A 43 12.48 22.22 10.14
CA ALA A 43 11.75 22.98 9.12
C ALA A 43 10.76 23.97 9.75
N ASP A 44 9.99 23.54 10.76
CA ASP A 44 9.01 24.38 11.45
C ASP A 44 9.68 25.53 12.23
N THR A 45 10.81 25.25 12.89
CA THR A 45 11.61 26.26 13.61
C THR A 45 12.19 27.29 12.64
N LEU A 46 12.83 26.84 11.56
CA LEU A 46 13.40 27.71 10.53
C LEU A 46 12.35 28.61 9.89
N PHE A 47 11.14 28.09 9.67
CA PHE A 47 10.04 28.88 9.14
C PHE A 47 9.64 30.02 10.08
N LYS A 48 9.50 29.72 11.39
CA LYS A 48 9.18 30.72 12.42
C LYS A 48 10.24 31.81 12.52
N ASP A 49 11.51 31.46 12.27
CA ASP A 49 12.65 32.37 12.21
C ASP A 49 12.76 33.14 10.87
N LYS A 50 11.79 32.97 9.96
CA LYS A 50 11.76 33.56 8.60
C LYS A 50 12.92 33.12 7.69
N LYS A 51 13.53 31.98 8.00
CA LYS A 51 14.54 31.31 7.16
C LYS A 51 13.86 30.35 6.18
N TYR A 52 13.12 30.93 5.23
CA TYR A 52 12.18 30.18 4.39
C TYR A 52 12.85 29.11 3.52
N TYR A 53 14.02 29.39 2.94
CA TYR A 53 14.68 28.46 2.01
C TYR A 53 15.34 27.29 2.73
N GLU A 54 15.91 27.54 3.90
CA GLU A 54 16.43 26.50 4.80
C GLU A 54 15.28 25.63 5.33
N SER A 55 14.14 26.26 5.67
CA SER A 55 12.92 25.54 6.06
C SER A 55 12.43 24.61 4.95
N ILE A 56 12.36 25.09 3.71
CA ILE A 56 12.00 24.27 2.53
C ILE A 56 12.98 23.12 2.33
N SER A 57 14.27 23.36 2.52
CA SER A 57 15.29 22.32 2.40
C SER A 57 15.13 21.22 3.45
N ALA A 58 14.93 21.60 4.72
CA ALA A 58 14.64 20.65 5.79
C ALA A 58 13.32 19.89 5.57
N PHE A 59 12.30 20.56 5.02
CA PHE A 59 11.03 19.94 4.66
C PHE A 59 11.18 18.87 3.57
N PHE A 60 11.93 19.13 2.50
CA PHE A 60 12.17 18.11 1.47
C PHE A 60 13.05 16.96 1.97
N ASP A 61 13.98 17.23 2.90
CA ASP A 61 14.72 16.18 3.59
C ASP A 61 13.79 15.27 4.41
N TYR A 62 12.82 15.85 5.14
CA TYR A 62 11.77 15.07 5.82
C TYR A 62 10.98 14.18 4.85
N LEU A 63 10.56 14.71 3.69
CA LEU A 63 9.80 13.95 2.69
C LEU A 63 10.63 12.83 2.04
N CYS A 64 11.94 13.04 1.87
CA CYS A 64 12.82 12.09 1.21
C CYS A 64 12.87 10.74 1.93
N ASP A 65 12.70 9.69 1.14
CA ASP A 65 12.99 8.30 1.46
C ASP A 65 14.11 7.86 0.51
N GLU A 66 15.33 7.78 1.04
CA GLU A 66 16.53 7.48 0.28
C GLU A 66 16.47 6.11 -0.41
N ALA A 67 15.82 5.14 0.22
CA ALA A 67 15.67 3.80 -0.34
C ALA A 67 14.68 3.79 -1.51
N ALA A 68 13.64 4.61 -1.44
CA ALA A 68 12.69 4.77 -2.55
C ALA A 68 13.21 5.71 -3.64
N ASN A 69 14.22 6.53 -3.34
CA ASN A 69 14.69 7.62 -4.20
C ASN A 69 13.50 8.43 -4.76
N ASN A 70 12.62 8.83 -3.84
CA ASN A 70 11.29 9.37 -4.15
C ASN A 70 11.27 10.89 -4.33
N VAL A 71 12.30 11.61 -3.87
CA VAL A 71 12.39 13.08 -3.93
C VAL A 71 13.75 13.47 -4.51
N VAL A 72 13.76 14.40 -5.45
CA VAL A 72 14.95 15.11 -5.91
C VAL A 72 14.75 16.59 -5.63
N HIS A 73 15.58 17.18 -4.78
CA HIS A 73 15.55 18.60 -4.44
C HIS A 73 16.89 19.24 -4.80
N LYS A 74 16.84 20.36 -5.53
CA LYS A 74 18.01 21.09 -6.04
C LYS A 74 17.91 22.57 -5.62
N PRO A 75 18.40 22.90 -4.40
CA PRO A 75 18.45 24.28 -3.94
C PRO A 75 19.57 25.07 -4.63
N GLU A 76 19.30 26.34 -4.95
CA GLU A 76 20.22 27.31 -5.55
C GLU A 76 20.06 28.68 -4.86
N GLY A 77 20.47 28.76 -3.59
CA GLY A 77 20.30 29.99 -2.79
C GLY A 77 18.82 30.25 -2.49
N GLN A 78 18.30 31.39 -2.95
CA GLN A 78 16.91 31.82 -2.74
C GLN A 78 15.92 31.27 -3.78
N LYS A 79 16.38 30.35 -4.62
CA LYS A 79 15.54 29.64 -5.59
C LYS A 79 15.89 28.16 -5.58
N GLY A 80 15.05 27.34 -6.16
CA GLY A 80 15.34 25.93 -6.33
C GLY A 80 14.28 25.21 -7.12
N THR A 81 14.59 23.97 -7.49
CA THR A 81 13.65 23.06 -8.15
C THR A 81 13.53 21.79 -7.35
N PHE A 82 12.38 21.14 -7.48
CA PHE A 82 12.14 19.83 -6.89
C PHE A 82 11.29 18.98 -7.82
N LEU A 83 11.45 17.67 -7.67
CA LEU A 83 10.49 16.71 -8.18
C LEU A 83 10.31 15.58 -7.18
N PHE A 84 9.15 14.96 -7.18
CA PHE A 84 8.90 13.76 -6.40
C PHE A 84 7.88 12.86 -7.09
N TYR A 85 7.84 11.60 -6.69
CA TYR A 85 7.05 10.58 -7.34
C TYR A 85 5.83 10.18 -6.50
N GLN A 86 4.71 9.98 -7.16
CA GLN A 86 3.50 9.43 -6.55
C GLN A 86 2.83 8.49 -7.55
N GLY A 87 2.99 7.19 -7.36
CA GLY A 87 2.40 6.17 -8.23
C GLY A 87 2.82 6.37 -9.69
N SER A 88 1.83 6.60 -10.56
CA SER A 88 2.02 6.84 -11.99
C SER A 88 2.47 8.28 -12.30
N LYS A 89 2.66 9.14 -11.30
CA LYS A 89 2.93 10.58 -11.49
C LYS A 89 4.27 11.07 -10.99
N ILE A 90 4.76 12.11 -11.68
CA ILE A 90 5.86 12.96 -11.23
C ILE A 90 5.29 14.34 -10.97
N ILE A 91 5.46 14.82 -9.74
CA ILE A 91 5.15 16.19 -9.37
C ILE A 91 6.44 16.97 -9.56
N LYS A 92 6.37 18.07 -10.29
CA LYS A 92 7.51 18.96 -10.57
C LYS A 92 7.21 20.33 -10.00
N GLY A 93 8.20 20.99 -9.42
CA GLY A 93 8.00 22.31 -8.86
C GLY A 93 9.26 23.12 -8.74
N PHE A 94 9.06 24.38 -8.42
CA PHE A 94 10.13 25.34 -8.18
C PHE A 94 9.72 26.32 -7.09
N TYR A 95 10.70 27.00 -6.52
CA TYR A 95 10.48 28.14 -5.64
C TYR A 95 11.50 29.24 -5.89
N ASN A 96 11.12 30.47 -5.56
CA ASN A 96 11.95 31.67 -5.65
C ASN A 96 11.61 32.64 -4.50
N GLU A 97 12.03 33.90 -4.64
CA GLU A 97 11.80 34.96 -3.65
C GLU A 97 10.35 35.35 -3.43
N GLU A 98 9.46 34.98 -4.37
CA GLU A 98 8.04 35.36 -4.31
C GLU A 98 7.18 34.17 -3.88
N ARG A 99 7.40 33.00 -4.48
CA ARG A 99 6.46 31.87 -4.41
C ARG A 99 7.12 30.51 -4.55
N LEU A 100 6.38 29.49 -4.13
CA LEU A 100 6.61 28.08 -4.44
C LEU A 100 5.44 27.58 -5.30
N GLU A 101 5.73 26.88 -6.39
CA GLU A 101 4.74 26.27 -7.28
C GLU A 101 5.08 24.80 -7.52
N ALA A 102 4.04 23.97 -7.63
CA ALA A 102 4.13 22.58 -8.02
C ALA A 102 3.03 22.25 -9.04
N GLU A 103 3.37 21.46 -10.05
CA GLU A 103 2.46 20.99 -11.09
C GLU A 103 2.63 19.49 -11.35
N VAL A 104 1.57 18.90 -11.90
CA VAL A 104 1.54 17.51 -12.37
C VAL A 104 0.61 17.40 -13.58
N SER A 105 1.08 16.71 -14.61
CA SER A 105 0.29 16.45 -15.83
C SER A 105 -0.65 15.26 -15.60
N LEU A 106 -1.91 15.39 -16.00
CA LEU A 106 -2.90 14.32 -15.90
C LEU A 106 -3.06 13.59 -17.23
N ALA A 107 -3.40 14.35 -18.28
CA ALA A 107 -3.66 13.85 -19.62
C ALA A 107 -3.53 14.97 -20.65
N SER A 108 -3.29 14.59 -21.91
CA SER A 108 -3.45 15.50 -23.05
C SER A 108 -4.91 15.46 -23.53
N MET A 109 -5.44 16.65 -23.83
CA MET A 109 -6.75 16.90 -24.41
C MET A 109 -6.56 17.61 -25.77
N PRO A 110 -6.18 16.88 -26.84
CA PRO A 110 -5.89 17.49 -28.14
C PRO A 110 -7.11 18.17 -28.77
N THR A 111 -8.31 17.74 -28.38
CA THR A 111 -9.57 18.33 -28.81
C THR A 111 -10.33 18.80 -27.58
N PRO A 112 -10.71 20.09 -27.51
CA PRO A 112 -11.47 20.63 -26.38
C PRO A 112 -12.74 19.83 -26.09
N SER A 113 -12.97 19.50 -24.83
CA SER A 113 -14.12 18.71 -24.39
C SER A 113 -14.86 19.40 -23.25
N VAL A 114 -16.07 19.91 -23.54
CA VAL A 114 -16.92 20.58 -22.53
C VAL A 114 -17.26 19.65 -21.35
N PRO A 115 -17.61 18.35 -21.56
CA PRO A 115 -17.84 17.42 -20.46
C PRO A 115 -16.64 17.27 -19.52
N VAL A 116 -15.43 17.17 -20.09
CA VAL A 116 -14.17 17.09 -19.31
C VAL A 116 -14.00 18.37 -18.49
N MET A 117 -14.08 19.54 -19.13
CA MET A 117 -13.89 20.82 -18.44
C MET A 117 -14.91 21.04 -17.31
N ARG A 118 -16.17 20.63 -17.51
CA ARG A 118 -17.20 20.71 -16.46
C ARG A 118 -16.86 19.84 -15.26
N ARG A 119 -16.44 18.59 -15.49
CA ARG A 119 -16.04 17.67 -14.41
C ARG A 119 -14.87 18.23 -13.60
N LEU A 120 -13.85 18.77 -14.28
CA LEU A 120 -12.69 19.36 -13.59
C LEU A 120 -13.06 20.59 -12.76
N LEU A 121 -13.95 21.44 -13.27
CA LEU A 121 -14.48 22.59 -12.53
C LEU A 121 -15.29 22.14 -11.30
N GLU A 122 -16.12 21.12 -11.41
CA GLU A 122 -16.86 20.55 -10.27
C GLU A 122 -15.92 20.00 -9.21
N MET A 123 -14.87 19.30 -9.64
CA MET A 123 -13.88 18.72 -8.73
C MET A 123 -13.05 19.78 -7.98
N ASN A 124 -12.80 20.95 -8.60
CA ASN A 124 -12.12 22.06 -7.94
C ASN A 124 -12.84 22.54 -6.67
N PHE A 125 -14.17 22.40 -6.57
CA PHE A 125 -14.91 22.76 -5.36
C PHE A 125 -14.65 21.82 -4.17
N THR A 126 -13.98 20.69 -4.40
CA THR A 126 -13.67 19.68 -3.35
C THR A 126 -12.22 19.73 -2.88
N LEU A 127 -11.38 20.57 -3.49
CA LEU A 127 -9.96 20.69 -3.18
C LEU A 127 -9.70 21.86 -2.23
N TYR A 128 -8.76 21.69 -1.31
CA TYR A 128 -8.42 22.71 -0.32
C TYR A 128 -7.17 23.52 -0.70
N TYR A 129 -6.20 22.88 -1.38
CA TYR A 129 -4.88 23.45 -1.64
C TYR A 129 -4.54 23.49 -3.13
N SER A 130 -5.03 22.51 -3.88
CA SER A 130 -4.69 22.32 -5.29
C SER A 130 -5.87 22.67 -6.21
N ARG A 131 -5.59 22.78 -7.51
CA ARG A 131 -6.60 23.01 -8.55
C ARG A 131 -6.27 22.31 -9.84
N TYR A 132 -7.30 21.84 -10.54
CA TYR A 132 -7.22 21.47 -11.95
C TYR A 132 -7.04 22.72 -12.81
N ALA A 133 -6.14 22.62 -13.78
CA ALA A 133 -5.83 23.65 -14.76
C ALA A 133 -5.72 23.05 -16.15
N LEU A 134 -5.91 23.90 -17.16
CA LEU A 134 -5.62 23.59 -18.55
C LEU A 134 -4.44 24.49 -18.96
N SER A 135 -3.33 23.87 -19.34
CA SER A 135 -2.16 24.54 -19.89
C SER A 135 -2.03 24.10 -21.34
N GLU A 136 -2.37 24.99 -22.28
CA GLU A 136 -2.49 24.67 -23.71
C GLU A 136 -3.47 23.52 -23.97
N ASP A 137 -2.98 22.34 -24.39
CA ASP A 137 -3.76 21.12 -24.58
C ASP A 137 -3.57 20.11 -23.44
N ARG A 138 -2.86 20.48 -22.37
CA ARG A 138 -2.52 19.59 -21.26
C ARG A 138 -3.36 19.88 -20.03
N LEU A 139 -4.10 18.88 -19.59
CA LEU A 139 -4.77 18.89 -18.28
C LEU A 139 -3.71 18.67 -17.20
N ALA A 140 -3.70 19.54 -16.21
CA ALA A 140 -2.77 19.50 -15.10
C ALA A 140 -3.48 19.76 -13.77
N MET A 141 -2.82 19.41 -12.67
CA MET A 141 -3.12 19.98 -11.36
C MET A 141 -1.97 20.86 -10.90
N MET A 142 -2.30 21.90 -10.14
CA MET A 142 -1.33 22.86 -9.63
C MET A 142 -1.56 23.14 -8.15
N PHE A 143 -0.47 23.42 -7.45
CA PHE A 143 -0.41 23.98 -6.10
C PHE A 143 0.55 25.16 -6.11
N ASP A 144 0.22 26.23 -5.41
CA ASP A 144 1.12 27.36 -5.19
C ASP A 144 0.93 27.99 -3.82
N SER A 145 1.97 28.69 -3.38
CA SER A 145 1.98 29.45 -2.14
C SER A 145 3.00 30.57 -2.23
N ASP A 146 2.65 31.76 -1.72
CA ASP A 146 3.65 32.78 -1.41
C ASP A 146 4.69 32.22 -0.45
N ILE A 147 5.95 32.60 -0.63
CA ILE A 147 7.07 32.06 0.13
C ILE A 147 6.90 32.31 1.64
N GLU A 148 6.35 33.47 2.00
CA GLU A 148 6.12 33.88 3.39
C GLU A 148 5.03 33.07 4.10
N THR A 149 4.20 32.33 3.34
CA THR A 149 3.11 31.51 3.88
C THR A 149 3.32 30.01 3.65
N ALA A 150 4.42 29.63 3.01
CA ALA A 150 4.81 28.27 2.65
C ALA A 150 5.35 27.47 3.86
N ASN A 151 4.60 27.44 4.97
CA ASN A 151 5.01 26.69 6.16
C ASN A 151 4.97 25.16 5.91
N PRO A 152 5.76 24.36 6.66
CA PRO A 152 5.86 22.91 6.44
C PRO A 152 4.52 22.17 6.45
N SER A 153 3.57 22.57 7.31
CA SER A 153 2.25 21.95 7.35
C SER A 153 1.44 22.23 6.07
N LYS A 154 1.42 23.48 5.61
CA LYS A 154 0.76 23.86 4.35
C LYS A 154 1.38 23.14 3.16
N LEU A 155 2.71 23.08 3.10
CA LEU A 155 3.43 22.35 2.04
C LEU A 155 3.11 20.86 2.07
N TYR A 156 3.11 20.24 3.24
CA TYR A 156 2.78 18.82 3.37
C TYR A 156 1.39 18.50 2.84
N TYR A 157 0.36 19.18 3.35
CA TYR A 157 -1.02 18.90 2.94
C TYR A 157 -1.30 19.32 1.50
N GLY A 158 -0.72 20.42 1.03
CA GLY A 158 -0.89 20.89 -0.34
C GLY A 158 -0.25 19.97 -1.37
N LEU A 159 1.01 19.55 -1.14
CA LEU A 159 1.69 18.61 -2.03
C LEU A 159 1.08 17.20 -1.93
N LYS A 160 0.63 16.78 -0.74
CA LYS A 160 -0.08 15.51 -0.57
C LYS A 160 -1.40 15.49 -1.33
N GLU A 161 -2.22 16.54 -1.23
CA GLU A 161 -3.47 16.66 -1.97
C GLU A 161 -3.18 16.64 -3.48
N LEU A 162 -2.24 17.47 -3.96
CA LEU A 162 -1.85 17.52 -5.36
C LEU A 162 -1.46 16.13 -5.89
N ALA A 163 -0.56 15.45 -5.19
CA ALA A 163 0.01 14.18 -5.63
C ALA A 163 -1.01 13.04 -5.63
N THR A 164 -1.69 12.83 -4.50
CA THR A 164 -2.61 11.70 -4.34
C THR A 164 -3.88 11.86 -5.16
N LYS A 165 -4.34 13.10 -5.42
CA LYS A 165 -5.47 13.34 -6.31
C LYS A 165 -5.07 13.16 -7.76
N ALA A 166 -3.89 13.61 -8.17
CA ALA A 166 -3.43 13.47 -9.54
C ALA A 166 -3.23 12.01 -9.95
N ASP A 167 -2.59 11.21 -9.09
CA ASP A 167 -2.36 9.77 -9.27
C ASP A 167 -3.66 8.94 -9.30
N LYS A 168 -4.72 9.42 -8.65
CA LYS A 168 -6.03 8.75 -8.73
C LYS A 168 -6.82 9.14 -9.99
N GLN A 169 -6.61 10.36 -10.48
CA GLN A 169 -7.54 10.98 -11.44
C GLN A 169 -7.09 10.85 -12.89
N ASP A 170 -5.81 10.65 -13.15
CA ASP A 170 -5.35 10.36 -14.51
C ASP A 170 -5.98 9.09 -15.07
N ASP A 171 -6.01 8.01 -14.28
CA ASP A 171 -6.59 6.73 -14.69
C ASP A 171 -8.10 6.86 -14.89
N LEU A 172 -8.79 7.53 -13.96
CA LEU A 172 -10.24 7.74 -14.06
C LEU A 172 -10.62 8.63 -15.24
N LEU A 173 -9.85 9.69 -15.51
CA LEU A 173 -10.12 10.59 -16.62
C LEU A 173 -9.90 9.90 -17.97
N VAL A 174 -8.79 9.18 -18.14
CA VAL A 174 -8.52 8.46 -19.40
C VAL A 174 -9.52 7.32 -19.61
N GLN A 175 -9.97 6.66 -18.53
CA GLN A 175 -10.99 5.63 -18.62
C GLN A 175 -12.35 6.19 -19.03
N ASP A 176 -12.77 7.31 -18.44
CA ASP A 176 -14.10 7.88 -18.66
C ASP A 176 -14.19 8.70 -19.95
N PHE A 177 -13.05 9.19 -20.45
CA PHE A 177 -12.96 10.02 -21.65
C PHE A 177 -11.92 9.49 -22.63
N THR A 178 -12.37 8.67 -23.58
CA THR A 178 -11.52 8.05 -24.63
C THR A 178 -10.80 9.05 -25.54
N THR A 179 -11.18 10.33 -25.52
CA THR A 179 -10.49 11.41 -26.25
C THR A 179 -9.21 11.88 -25.56
N LEU A 180 -9.03 11.57 -24.27
CA LEU A 180 -7.84 11.94 -23.51
C LEU A 180 -6.72 10.93 -23.77
N LYS A 181 -5.48 11.44 -23.81
CA LYS A 181 -4.28 10.61 -23.97
C LYS A 181 -3.46 10.61 -22.69
N PRO A 182 -2.97 9.46 -22.22
CA PRO A 182 -1.98 9.40 -21.14
C PRO A 182 -0.76 10.25 -21.46
N VAL A 183 -0.14 10.84 -20.44
CA VAL A 183 1.08 11.66 -20.54
C VAL A 183 2.06 11.26 -19.44
N GLU A 184 3.36 11.48 -19.70
CA GLU A 184 4.45 11.32 -18.74
C GLU A 184 4.45 9.96 -18.02
N THR A 185 4.66 8.87 -18.75
CA THR A 185 4.74 7.50 -18.18
C THR A 185 6.18 6.94 -18.12
N ASP A 186 7.18 7.70 -18.57
CA ASP A 186 8.56 7.24 -18.75
C ASP A 186 9.30 6.88 -17.44
N HIS A 187 8.80 7.34 -16.29
CA HIS A 187 9.39 7.06 -14.97
C HIS A 187 8.92 5.76 -14.34
N ILE A 188 7.92 5.11 -14.95
CA ILE A 188 7.41 3.82 -14.49
C ILE A 188 8.51 2.76 -14.66
N LEU A 189 8.83 2.04 -13.58
CA LEU A 189 9.86 1.01 -13.61
C LEU A 189 9.25 -0.33 -14.00
N GLU A 190 9.52 -0.74 -15.23
CA GLU A 190 9.11 -2.07 -15.72
C GLU A 190 9.68 -3.20 -14.85
N ILE A 191 8.84 -4.18 -14.54
CA ILE A 191 9.27 -5.40 -13.84
C ILE A 191 9.59 -6.51 -14.84
N PRO A 192 10.52 -7.43 -14.52
CA PRO A 192 10.85 -8.55 -15.41
C PRO A 192 9.62 -9.35 -15.81
N VAL A 193 9.55 -9.80 -17.07
CA VAL A 193 8.44 -10.62 -17.57
C VAL A 193 8.24 -11.89 -16.74
N ALA A 194 9.32 -12.49 -16.23
CA ALA A 194 9.24 -13.63 -15.31
C ALA A 194 8.46 -13.29 -14.02
N GLU A 195 8.67 -12.10 -13.45
CA GLU A 195 7.91 -11.62 -12.29
C GLU A 195 6.44 -11.40 -12.65
N LYS A 196 6.14 -10.78 -13.81
CA LYS A 196 4.76 -10.60 -14.30
C LYS A 196 4.03 -11.93 -14.47
N GLU A 197 4.71 -12.94 -15.01
CA GLU A 197 4.16 -14.27 -15.22
C GLU A 197 3.82 -14.97 -13.90
N ILE A 198 4.72 -14.90 -12.91
CA ILE A 198 4.48 -15.45 -11.57
C ILE A 198 3.27 -14.74 -10.95
N LYS A 199 3.27 -13.41 -10.92
CA LYS A 199 2.16 -12.61 -10.38
C LYS A 199 0.82 -12.94 -11.04
N TYR A 200 0.77 -12.99 -12.37
CA TYR A 200 -0.44 -13.34 -13.12
C TYR A 200 -0.94 -14.75 -12.78
N ARG A 201 -0.06 -15.75 -12.79
CA ARG A 201 -0.45 -17.14 -12.50
C ARG A 201 -1.00 -17.29 -11.09
N TYR A 202 -0.35 -16.71 -10.08
CA TYR A 202 -0.83 -16.76 -8.70
C TYR A 202 -2.14 -15.99 -8.51
N MET A 203 -2.33 -14.85 -9.20
CA MET A 203 -3.64 -14.17 -9.24
C MET A 203 -4.75 -15.11 -9.68
N GLN A 204 -4.55 -15.77 -10.83
CA GLN A 204 -5.52 -16.68 -11.44
C GLN A 204 -5.83 -17.86 -10.52
N ASN A 205 -4.79 -18.44 -9.91
CA ASN A 205 -4.93 -19.55 -8.98
C ASN A 205 -5.68 -19.14 -7.70
N TRP A 206 -5.32 -18.03 -7.05
CA TRP A 206 -5.98 -17.61 -5.81
C TRP A 206 -7.45 -17.22 -6.03
N ILE A 207 -7.76 -16.57 -7.15
CA ILE A 207 -9.16 -16.30 -7.52
C ILE A 207 -9.91 -17.62 -7.68
N LYS A 208 -9.36 -18.55 -8.48
CA LYS A 208 -9.99 -19.85 -8.71
C LYS A 208 -10.22 -20.63 -7.42
N GLU A 209 -9.17 -20.82 -6.62
CA GLU A 209 -9.23 -21.55 -5.35
C GLU A 209 -10.28 -20.99 -4.39
N THR A 210 -10.42 -19.66 -4.35
CA THR A 210 -11.37 -18.99 -3.46
C THR A 210 -12.80 -19.15 -3.95
N LEU A 211 -13.04 -19.01 -5.27
CA LEU A 211 -14.36 -19.20 -5.86
C LEU A 211 -14.81 -20.67 -5.78
N ASP A 212 -13.92 -21.61 -6.11
CA ASP A 212 -14.16 -23.06 -5.97
C ASP A 212 -14.53 -23.42 -4.52
N LEU A 213 -13.87 -22.81 -3.53
CA LEU A 213 -14.20 -23.01 -2.10
C LEU A 213 -15.58 -22.44 -1.75
N ILE A 214 -15.93 -21.27 -2.25
CA ILE A 214 -17.24 -20.63 -2.01
C ILE A 214 -18.38 -21.49 -2.57
N GLU A 215 -18.19 -22.16 -3.71
CA GLU A 215 -19.18 -23.07 -4.30
C GLU A 215 -19.49 -24.29 -3.41
N THR A 216 -18.61 -24.64 -2.46
CA THR A 216 -18.83 -25.77 -1.54
C THR A 216 -19.75 -25.47 -0.36
N VAL A 217 -20.10 -24.19 -0.15
CA VAL A 217 -20.91 -23.74 1.00
C VAL A 217 -22.22 -23.08 0.57
N ASP A 218 -23.20 -23.10 1.47
CA ASP A 218 -24.52 -22.49 1.25
C ASP A 218 -24.43 -20.95 1.32
N ALA A 219 -24.68 -20.27 0.20
CA ALA A 219 -24.42 -18.83 0.04
C ALA A 219 -25.16 -17.94 1.05
N ASP A 220 -26.38 -18.34 1.45
CA ASP A 220 -27.18 -17.57 2.39
C ASP A 220 -26.72 -17.82 3.83
N LYS A 221 -26.50 -19.09 4.20
CA LYS A 221 -26.05 -19.46 5.56
C LYS A 221 -24.64 -18.99 5.87
N TYR A 222 -23.77 -18.96 4.86
CA TYR A 222 -22.35 -18.63 5.00
C TYR A 222 -22.00 -17.23 4.44
N SER A 223 -23.00 -16.37 4.21
CA SER A 223 -22.82 -15.05 3.60
C SER A 223 -21.72 -14.20 4.26
N GLY A 224 -21.62 -14.19 5.60
CA GLY A 224 -20.54 -13.48 6.30
C GLY A 224 -19.15 -14.06 6.06
N GLY A 225 -19.01 -15.39 6.01
CA GLY A 225 -17.75 -16.07 5.75
C GLY A 225 -17.29 -15.90 4.32
N ILE A 226 -18.22 -15.98 3.38
CA ILE A 226 -17.98 -15.70 1.96
C ILE A 226 -17.47 -14.27 1.77
N ALA A 227 -18.07 -13.29 2.45
CA ALA A 227 -17.60 -11.91 2.40
C ALA A 227 -16.14 -11.79 2.87
N TYR A 228 -15.77 -12.43 3.98
CA TYR A 228 -14.39 -12.42 4.46
C TYR A 228 -13.42 -13.12 3.51
N LEU A 229 -13.80 -14.22 2.88
CA LEU A 229 -12.98 -14.89 1.86
C LEU A 229 -12.71 -13.96 0.67
N LEU A 230 -13.75 -13.30 0.16
CA LEU A 230 -13.66 -12.39 -0.98
C LEU A 230 -12.83 -11.14 -0.65
N LEU A 231 -13.00 -10.56 0.54
CA LEU A 231 -12.23 -9.40 0.99
C LEU A 231 -10.75 -9.78 1.24
N ALA A 232 -10.49 -10.90 1.92
CA ALA A 232 -9.12 -11.38 2.13
C ALA A 232 -8.40 -11.65 0.79
N LEU A 233 -9.11 -12.21 -0.21
CA LEU A 233 -8.58 -12.37 -1.56
C LEU A 233 -8.22 -11.02 -2.20
N ALA A 234 -9.11 -10.03 -2.14
CA ALA A 234 -8.83 -8.70 -2.70
C ALA A 234 -7.59 -8.07 -2.06
N TYR A 235 -7.49 -8.12 -0.73
CA TYR A 235 -6.35 -7.56 0.02
C TYR A 235 -5.05 -8.31 -0.23
N ARG A 236 -5.10 -9.64 -0.39
CA ARG A 236 -3.94 -10.44 -0.78
C ARG A 236 -3.41 -10.03 -2.15
N ILE A 237 -4.30 -9.92 -3.12
CA ILE A 237 -3.93 -9.53 -4.48
C ILE A 237 -3.33 -8.12 -4.47
N ASP A 238 -3.99 -7.16 -3.82
CA ASP A 238 -3.49 -5.78 -3.65
C ASP A 238 -2.09 -5.77 -3.03
N TYR A 239 -1.90 -6.52 -1.94
CA TYR A 239 -0.62 -6.55 -1.21
C TYR A 239 0.50 -7.26 -1.97
N LEU A 240 0.26 -8.47 -2.48
CA LEU A 240 1.31 -9.31 -3.07
C LEU A 240 1.64 -8.94 -4.52
N LEU A 241 0.66 -8.48 -5.30
CA LEU A 241 0.92 -8.13 -6.70
C LEU A 241 1.30 -6.68 -6.86
N VAL A 242 0.84 -5.81 -5.95
CA VAL A 242 0.97 -4.35 -6.03
C VAL A 242 0.51 -3.86 -7.41
N PRO A 243 -0.76 -4.13 -7.77
CA PRO A 243 -1.29 -3.73 -9.07
C PRO A 243 -1.45 -2.21 -9.13
N GLU A 244 -1.38 -1.68 -10.35
CA GLU A 244 -1.50 -0.25 -10.62
C GLU A 244 -2.61 0.02 -11.64
N GLY A 245 -3.03 1.28 -11.75
CA GLY A 245 -4.02 1.74 -12.72
C GLY A 245 -5.30 0.90 -12.76
N ARG A 246 -5.71 0.48 -13.96
CA ARG A 246 -7.02 -0.19 -14.15
C ARG A 246 -7.14 -1.49 -13.36
N LEU A 247 -6.05 -2.24 -13.17
CA LEU A 247 -6.10 -3.47 -12.40
C LEU A 247 -6.37 -3.18 -10.91
N LEU A 248 -5.70 -2.16 -10.36
CA LEU A 248 -5.96 -1.67 -9.01
C LEU A 248 -7.41 -1.20 -8.86
N LEU A 249 -7.91 -0.36 -9.79
CA LEU A 249 -9.29 0.13 -9.78
C LEU A 249 -10.33 -1.01 -9.81
N ASN A 250 -10.04 -2.11 -10.52
CA ASN A 250 -10.91 -3.28 -10.54
C ASN A 250 -10.96 -3.98 -9.18
N LEU A 251 -9.84 -4.05 -8.44
CA LEU A 251 -9.81 -4.58 -7.08
C LEU A 251 -10.49 -3.65 -6.08
N GLU A 252 -10.25 -2.34 -6.16
CA GLU A 252 -10.91 -1.37 -5.27
C GLU A 252 -12.43 -1.42 -5.42
N LYS A 253 -12.93 -1.57 -6.66
CA LYS A 253 -14.36 -1.74 -6.93
C LYS A 253 -14.96 -2.95 -6.19
N ILE A 254 -14.24 -4.06 -6.11
CA ILE A 254 -14.68 -5.26 -5.37
C ILE A 254 -14.86 -4.95 -3.88
N VAL A 255 -13.88 -4.24 -3.30
CA VAL A 255 -13.94 -3.82 -1.90
C VAL A 255 -15.09 -2.82 -1.67
N ASP A 256 -15.25 -1.85 -2.57
CA ASP A 256 -16.31 -0.84 -2.51
C ASP A 256 -17.72 -1.43 -2.57
N ILE A 257 -17.94 -2.54 -3.29
CA ILE A 257 -19.23 -3.23 -3.33
C ILE A 257 -19.66 -3.66 -1.93
N TYR A 258 -18.75 -4.23 -1.14
CA TYR A 258 -19.04 -4.66 0.22
C TYR A 258 -19.35 -3.49 1.15
N PHE A 259 -18.49 -2.47 1.13
CA PHE A 259 -18.58 -1.29 2.01
C PHE A 259 -19.60 -0.24 1.55
N ARG A 260 -20.27 -0.45 0.41
CA ARG A 260 -21.33 0.44 -0.06
C ARG A 260 -22.41 0.56 1.03
N LYS A 261 -22.71 1.81 1.41
CA LYS A 261 -23.75 2.13 2.38
C LYS A 261 -25.12 2.09 1.70
N ASP A 262 -25.59 0.89 1.44
CA ASP A 262 -26.91 0.58 0.92
C ASP A 262 -27.58 -0.51 1.77
N ASP A 263 -28.90 -0.67 1.61
CA ASP A 263 -29.69 -1.64 2.36
C ASP A 263 -29.62 -3.07 1.77
N ARG A 264 -28.65 -3.34 0.88
CA ARG A 264 -28.54 -4.63 0.20
C ARG A 264 -28.02 -5.70 1.16
N PRO A 265 -28.63 -6.91 1.15
CA PRO A 265 -28.12 -8.04 1.92
C PRO A 265 -26.67 -8.40 1.55
N VAL A 266 -25.93 -8.96 2.52
CA VAL A 266 -24.54 -9.40 2.31
C VAL A 266 -24.45 -10.46 1.20
N SER A 267 -25.42 -11.36 1.07
CA SER A 267 -25.44 -12.36 -0.01
C SER A 267 -25.54 -11.74 -1.40
N GLU A 268 -26.29 -10.65 -1.57
CA GLU A 268 -26.37 -9.90 -2.83
C GLU A 268 -25.04 -9.20 -3.15
N LYS A 269 -24.42 -8.58 -2.15
CA LYS A 269 -23.09 -7.98 -2.29
C LYS A 269 -22.03 -9.01 -2.66
N ASN A 270 -22.06 -10.18 -2.04
CA ASN A 270 -21.16 -11.29 -2.36
C ASN A 270 -21.31 -11.74 -3.80
N ALA A 271 -22.54 -11.86 -4.32
CA ALA A 271 -22.77 -12.22 -5.72
C ALA A 271 -22.14 -11.19 -6.68
N GLU A 272 -22.30 -9.88 -6.40
CA GLU A 272 -21.69 -8.83 -7.21
C GLU A 272 -20.15 -8.85 -7.12
N MET A 273 -19.58 -9.14 -5.94
CA MET A 273 -18.12 -9.31 -5.78
C MET A 273 -17.59 -10.53 -6.56
N ILE A 274 -18.30 -11.66 -6.52
CA ILE A 274 -17.95 -12.88 -7.27
C ILE A 274 -17.95 -12.60 -8.78
N ASP A 275 -18.97 -11.89 -9.28
CA ASP A 275 -19.04 -11.49 -10.69
C ASP A 275 -17.84 -10.61 -11.10
N GLU A 276 -17.42 -9.68 -10.26
CA GLU A 276 -16.23 -8.85 -10.53
C GLU A 276 -14.92 -9.67 -10.46
N PHE A 277 -14.82 -10.67 -9.58
CA PHE A 277 -13.68 -11.60 -9.58
C PHE A 277 -13.65 -12.48 -10.83
N HIS A 278 -14.79 -12.96 -11.34
CA HIS A 278 -14.83 -13.67 -12.62
C HIS A 278 -14.38 -12.78 -13.77
N LYS A 279 -14.79 -11.50 -13.80
CA LYS A 279 -14.31 -10.52 -14.79
C LYS A 279 -12.80 -10.29 -14.69
N LEU A 280 -12.27 -10.25 -13.47
CA LEU A 280 -10.84 -10.12 -13.21
C LEU A 280 -10.06 -11.36 -13.68
N GLN A 281 -10.58 -12.55 -13.41
CA GLN A 281 -10.02 -13.83 -13.81
C GLN A 281 -10.01 -14.01 -15.34
N ALA A 282 -11.03 -13.52 -16.03
CA ALA A 282 -11.13 -13.58 -17.49
C ALA A 282 -10.10 -12.71 -18.23
N LYS A 283 -9.39 -11.81 -17.54
CA LYS A 283 -8.40 -10.92 -18.16
C LYS A 283 -7.20 -11.69 -18.69
N THR A 284 -6.80 -11.33 -19.90
CA THR A 284 -5.61 -11.85 -20.58
C THR A 284 -4.33 -11.26 -19.98
N LYS A 285 -3.18 -11.84 -20.33
CA LYS A 285 -1.86 -11.32 -19.91
C LYS A 285 -1.62 -9.93 -20.47
N GLU A 286 -2.06 -9.69 -21.71
CA GLU A 286 -1.97 -8.42 -22.42
C GLU A 286 -2.73 -7.30 -21.70
N GLU A 287 -3.82 -7.66 -21.01
CA GLU A 287 -4.61 -6.71 -20.21
C GLU A 287 -4.05 -6.50 -18.80
N VAL A 288 -3.31 -7.48 -18.24
CA VAL A 288 -2.81 -7.42 -16.85
C VAL A 288 -1.39 -6.85 -16.77
N TYR A 289 -0.50 -7.26 -17.67
CA TYR A 289 0.92 -6.92 -17.61
C TYR A 289 1.25 -5.42 -17.65
N PRO A 290 0.50 -4.57 -18.38
CA PRO A 290 0.71 -3.12 -18.35
C PRO A 290 0.45 -2.48 -16.99
N HIS A 291 -0.25 -3.19 -16.09
CA HIS A 291 -0.61 -2.74 -14.75
C HIS A 291 0.25 -3.38 -13.65
N LEU A 292 1.30 -4.12 -14.04
CA LEU A 292 2.27 -4.70 -13.14
C LEU A 292 3.62 -4.02 -13.38
N PHE A 293 3.85 -2.94 -12.66
CA PHE A 293 5.10 -2.16 -12.69
C PHE A 293 5.46 -1.70 -11.28
N ARG A 294 6.70 -1.24 -11.11
CA ARG A 294 7.18 -0.66 -9.85
C ARG A 294 7.00 0.86 -9.90
N SER A 295 6.27 1.39 -8.92
CA SER A 295 6.09 2.82 -8.71
C SER A 295 6.83 3.30 -7.48
N ARG A 296 7.03 4.63 -7.42
CA ARG A 296 7.58 5.32 -6.26
C ARG A 296 6.51 6.22 -5.67
N TYR A 297 6.54 6.36 -4.35
CA TYR A 297 5.55 7.14 -3.63
C TYR A 297 6.23 8.06 -2.61
N THR A 298 5.62 9.21 -2.39
CA THR A 298 6.02 10.17 -1.36
C THR A 298 4.98 10.26 -0.25
N PHE A 299 3.70 10.09 -0.58
CA PHE A 299 2.60 10.21 0.37
C PHE A 299 1.77 8.93 0.44
N SER A 300 1.39 8.55 1.66
CA SER A 300 0.38 7.52 1.88
C SER A 300 -0.99 8.01 1.45
N ILE A 301 -1.71 7.16 0.71
CA ILE A 301 -3.11 7.37 0.32
C ILE A 301 -4.10 7.04 1.46
N VAL A 302 -3.64 6.29 2.45
CA VAL A 302 -4.39 5.91 3.65
C VAL A 302 -3.87 6.66 4.88
N THR A 303 -4.74 6.84 5.87
CA THR A 303 -4.39 7.55 7.10
C THR A 303 -3.80 6.61 8.15
N PRO A 304 -2.91 7.11 9.01
CA PRO A 304 -2.46 6.35 10.17
C PRO A 304 -3.60 6.14 11.17
N GLN A 305 -3.58 5.01 11.87
CA GLN A 305 -4.48 4.71 12.97
C GLN A 305 -3.68 4.38 14.22
N ASN A 306 -4.27 4.65 15.39
CA ASN A 306 -3.69 4.19 16.65
C ASN A 306 -3.72 2.65 16.71
N HIS A 307 -2.84 2.07 17.52
CA HIS A 307 -2.74 0.61 17.59
C HIS A 307 -4.00 -0.07 18.13
N LYS A 308 -4.76 0.60 19.01
CA LYS A 308 -6.02 0.07 19.53
C LYS A 308 -7.03 -0.21 18.41
N THR A 309 -7.18 0.70 17.45
CA THR A 309 -8.07 0.49 16.28
C THR A 309 -7.64 -0.71 15.44
N ILE A 310 -6.33 -0.93 15.30
CA ILE A 310 -5.77 -2.09 14.58
C ILE A 310 -6.06 -3.38 15.36
N ALA A 311 -5.78 -3.39 16.67
CA ALA A 311 -6.03 -4.52 17.56
C ALA A 311 -7.52 -4.91 17.59
N ASP A 312 -8.43 -3.92 17.73
CA ASP A 312 -9.86 -4.16 17.73
C ASP A 312 -10.35 -4.78 16.40
N ALA A 313 -9.79 -4.36 15.26
CA ALA A 313 -10.13 -4.92 13.95
C ALA A 313 -9.67 -6.39 13.82
N ILE A 314 -8.44 -6.70 14.26
CA ILE A 314 -7.91 -8.08 14.25
C ILE A 314 -8.68 -8.96 15.22
N TYR A 315 -8.96 -8.47 16.44
CA TYR A 315 -9.75 -9.18 17.44
C TYR A 315 -11.13 -9.56 16.91
N ASN A 316 -11.84 -8.59 16.32
CA ASN A 316 -13.18 -8.82 15.77
C ASN A 316 -13.16 -9.83 14.61
N ALA A 317 -12.13 -9.79 13.76
CA ALA A 317 -11.93 -10.82 12.74
C ALA A 317 -11.70 -12.20 13.38
N ASN A 318 -10.85 -12.26 14.41
CA ASN A 318 -10.50 -13.48 15.12
C ASN A 318 -11.69 -14.15 15.82
N GLN A 319 -12.60 -13.37 16.42
CA GLN A 319 -13.82 -13.89 17.03
C GLN A 319 -14.71 -14.63 16.03
N ASN A 320 -14.75 -14.16 14.77
CA ASN A 320 -15.56 -14.80 13.73
C ASN A 320 -14.99 -16.14 13.27
N ILE A 321 -13.72 -16.46 13.54
CA ILE A 321 -13.08 -17.72 13.14
C ILE A 321 -13.59 -18.91 13.94
N GLY A 322 -13.91 -18.70 15.23
CA GLY A 322 -14.31 -19.77 16.15
C GLY A 322 -15.48 -20.60 15.61
N TRP A 323 -16.47 -19.93 15.02
CA TRP A 323 -17.62 -20.60 14.42
C TRP A 323 -17.23 -21.52 13.25
N TYR A 324 -16.32 -21.12 12.37
CA TYR A 324 -15.89 -21.96 11.23
C TYR A 324 -15.02 -23.14 11.67
N LYS A 325 -14.20 -22.93 12.71
CA LYS A 325 -13.41 -23.99 13.33
C LYS A 325 -14.33 -25.07 13.94
N ASP A 326 -15.34 -24.65 14.70
CA ASP A 326 -16.27 -25.56 15.38
C ASP A 326 -17.22 -26.28 14.39
N ASN A 327 -17.47 -25.70 13.22
CA ASN A 327 -18.31 -26.28 12.16
C ASN A 327 -17.52 -27.03 11.07
N LYS A 328 -16.28 -27.46 11.35
CA LYS A 328 -15.44 -28.31 10.49
C LYS A 328 -15.04 -27.68 9.13
N HIS A 329 -14.85 -26.37 9.10
CA HIS A 329 -14.33 -25.64 7.92
C HIS A 329 -12.95 -25.02 8.20
N PRO A 330 -11.89 -25.83 8.40
CA PRO A 330 -10.57 -25.33 8.78
C PRO A 330 -9.92 -24.46 7.69
N ASP A 331 -10.16 -24.74 6.42
CA ASP A 331 -9.60 -23.95 5.30
C ASP A 331 -10.20 -22.53 5.27
N ILE A 332 -11.51 -22.43 5.51
CA ILE A 332 -12.21 -21.14 5.67
C ILE A 332 -11.67 -20.42 6.91
N ALA A 333 -11.49 -21.13 8.02
CA ALA A 333 -10.95 -20.57 9.27
C ALA A 333 -9.54 -19.97 9.09
N ALA A 334 -8.65 -20.66 8.37
CA ALA A 334 -7.30 -20.16 8.06
C ALA A 334 -7.34 -18.87 7.23
N LYS A 335 -8.19 -18.83 6.19
CA LYS A 335 -8.33 -17.68 5.30
C LYS A 335 -9.00 -16.47 5.97
N ILE A 336 -9.92 -16.69 6.90
CA ILE A 336 -10.51 -15.62 7.71
C ILE A 336 -9.47 -15.05 8.70
N SER A 337 -8.52 -15.85 9.15
CA SER A 337 -7.44 -15.37 10.03
C SER A 337 -6.56 -14.30 9.34
N GLU A 338 -6.40 -14.40 8.02
CA GLU A 338 -5.70 -13.39 7.21
C GLU A 338 -6.50 -12.08 7.10
N TYR A 339 -7.83 -12.15 7.05
CA TYR A 339 -8.71 -10.99 6.79
C TYR A 339 -8.42 -9.81 7.72
N GLY A 340 -8.35 -10.03 9.04
CA GLY A 340 -8.25 -8.93 10.00
C GLY A 340 -6.98 -8.09 9.81
N ILE A 341 -5.83 -8.75 9.71
CA ILE A 341 -4.54 -8.07 9.53
C ILE A 341 -4.39 -7.53 8.09
N ALA A 342 -4.91 -8.24 7.08
CA ALA A 342 -4.90 -7.78 5.69
C ALA A 342 -5.78 -6.54 5.49
N TYR A 343 -6.96 -6.48 6.13
CA TYR A 343 -7.83 -5.31 6.15
C TYR A 343 -7.10 -4.09 6.74
N CYS A 344 -6.41 -4.28 7.86
CA CYS A 344 -5.60 -3.23 8.47
C CYS A 344 -4.49 -2.74 7.55
N GLN A 345 -3.78 -3.66 6.88
CA GLN A 345 -2.72 -3.33 5.93
C GLN A 345 -3.23 -2.59 4.69
N TYR A 346 -4.44 -2.92 4.22
CA TYR A 346 -5.08 -2.27 3.08
C TYR A 346 -5.62 -0.88 3.44
N SER A 347 -6.27 -0.76 4.60
CA SER A 347 -7.10 0.41 4.95
C SER A 347 -6.33 1.49 5.69
N TYR A 348 -5.20 1.15 6.34
CA TYR A 348 -4.48 2.04 7.23
C TYR A 348 -3.00 2.17 6.84
N SER A 349 -2.43 3.34 7.12
CA SER A 349 -0.98 3.54 7.05
C SER A 349 -0.35 2.90 8.29
N LEU A 350 -0.04 1.60 8.23
CA LEU A 350 0.43 0.87 9.41
C LEU A 350 1.84 1.29 9.85
N PRO A 351 2.13 1.20 11.16
CA PRO A 351 3.47 1.04 11.71
C PRO A 351 4.31 0.05 10.90
N ARG A 352 5.52 0.45 10.47
CA ARG A 352 6.44 -0.42 9.73
C ARG A 352 6.72 -1.79 10.39
N PRO A 353 6.91 -1.93 11.72
CA PRO A 353 7.04 -3.24 12.33
C PRO A 353 5.81 -4.14 12.11
N LEU A 354 4.60 -3.58 12.05
CA LEU A 354 3.39 -4.35 11.74
C LEU A 354 3.37 -4.80 10.28
N THR A 355 3.77 -3.94 9.34
CA THR A 355 3.88 -4.32 7.93
C THR A 355 4.94 -5.39 7.71
N GLU A 356 6.04 -5.36 8.46
CA GLU A 356 7.09 -6.41 8.41
C GLU A 356 6.61 -7.73 9.02
N LEU A 357 5.86 -7.69 10.13
CA LEU A 357 5.21 -8.87 10.69
C LEU A 357 4.16 -9.43 9.73
N PHE A 358 3.40 -8.57 9.05
CA PHE A 358 2.45 -9.00 8.03
C PHE A 358 3.16 -9.59 6.81
N GLN A 359 4.28 -9.04 6.37
CA GLN A 359 5.12 -9.64 5.32
C GLN A 359 5.57 -11.05 5.72
N LEU A 360 6.06 -11.24 6.95
CA LEU A 360 6.41 -12.56 7.47
C LEU A 360 5.21 -13.52 7.47
N PHE A 361 4.04 -13.05 7.92
CA PHE A 361 2.79 -13.80 7.89
C PHE A 361 2.45 -14.27 6.46
N MET A 362 2.59 -13.39 5.46
CA MET A 362 2.35 -13.73 4.05
C MET A 362 3.38 -14.73 3.53
N MET A 363 4.65 -14.61 3.90
CA MET A 363 5.69 -15.56 3.49
C MET A 363 5.51 -16.96 4.08
N VAL A 364 4.92 -17.06 5.27
CA VAL A 364 4.52 -18.35 5.85
C VAL A 364 3.30 -18.95 5.13
N ASN A 365 2.30 -18.12 4.80
CA ASN A 365 1.04 -18.58 4.19
C ASN A 365 1.14 -18.84 2.68
N TYR A 366 2.07 -18.19 1.97
CA TYR A 366 2.22 -18.26 0.52
C TYR A 366 3.67 -18.60 0.10
N PRO A 367 4.32 -19.62 0.68
CA PRO A 367 5.75 -19.83 0.53
C PRO A 367 6.18 -20.08 -0.92
N ASP A 368 5.36 -20.78 -1.70
CA ASP A 368 5.67 -21.09 -3.10
C ASP A 368 5.72 -19.84 -3.98
N TYR A 369 4.85 -18.85 -3.70
CA TYR A 369 4.88 -17.56 -4.38
C TYR A 369 6.22 -16.85 -4.16
N PHE A 370 6.65 -16.76 -2.90
CA PHE A 370 7.92 -16.12 -2.56
C PHE A 370 9.13 -16.89 -3.09
N LYS A 371 9.10 -18.22 -2.99
CA LYS A 371 10.15 -19.08 -3.54
C LYS A 371 10.34 -18.86 -5.05
N GLU A 372 9.24 -18.82 -5.80
CA GLU A 372 9.29 -18.58 -7.25
C GLU A 372 9.73 -17.16 -7.61
N LEU A 373 9.41 -16.17 -6.78
CA LEU A 373 9.94 -14.81 -6.90
C LEU A 373 11.44 -14.71 -6.57
N GLY A 374 12.06 -15.78 -6.07
CA GLY A 374 13.49 -15.87 -5.78
C GLY A 374 13.87 -15.61 -4.33
N PHE A 375 12.91 -15.54 -3.40
CA PHE A 375 13.20 -15.45 -1.97
C PHE A 375 13.81 -16.78 -1.49
N LYS A 376 14.92 -16.67 -0.74
CA LYS A 376 15.72 -17.84 -0.36
C LYS A 376 15.28 -18.45 0.97
N THR A 377 14.69 -17.63 1.83
CA THR A 377 14.24 -18.07 3.16
C THR A 377 12.87 -18.75 3.04
N SER A 378 12.82 -20.04 3.34
CA SER A 378 11.57 -20.82 3.40
C SER A 378 11.11 -20.93 4.86
N TYR A 379 9.98 -20.32 5.18
CA TYR A 379 9.40 -20.36 6.53
C TYR A 379 8.41 -21.52 6.72
N TYR A 380 7.82 -22.01 5.63
CA TYR A 380 6.92 -23.15 5.61
C TYR A 380 7.25 -24.03 4.40
N ASN A 381 7.11 -25.35 4.55
CA ASN A 381 7.23 -26.30 3.45
C ASN A 381 5.84 -26.84 3.09
N SER A 382 5.32 -26.45 1.92
CA SER A 382 4.00 -26.88 1.44
C SER A 382 3.88 -28.39 1.23
N GLU A 383 4.98 -29.09 0.92
CA GLU A 383 4.99 -30.54 0.66
C GLU A 383 4.97 -31.35 1.95
N THR A 384 5.84 -31.02 2.92
CA THR A 384 5.93 -31.73 4.21
C THR A 384 4.96 -31.21 5.25
N LYS A 385 4.35 -30.04 5.01
CA LYS A 385 3.47 -29.29 5.92
C LYS A 385 4.15 -28.87 7.22
N GLU A 386 5.45 -28.63 7.18
CA GLU A 386 6.27 -28.30 8.36
C GLU A 386 6.68 -26.82 8.40
N PHE A 387 6.65 -26.25 9.60
CA PHE A 387 7.13 -24.89 9.86
C PHE A 387 8.63 -24.88 10.19
N ASN A 388 9.35 -23.92 9.62
CA ASN A 388 10.71 -23.59 10.04
C ASN A 388 10.66 -22.64 11.25
N LYS A 389 10.40 -23.22 12.43
CA LYS A 389 10.23 -22.47 13.69
C LYS A 389 11.41 -21.54 13.98
N GLU A 390 12.64 -22.03 13.78
CA GLU A 390 13.86 -21.25 14.03
C GLU A 390 13.93 -20.01 13.12
N ALA A 391 13.63 -20.15 11.82
CA ALA A 391 13.64 -19.03 10.90
C ALA A 391 12.55 -18.00 11.23
N ILE A 392 11.34 -18.46 11.57
CA ILE A 392 10.22 -17.57 11.95
C ILE A 392 10.59 -16.78 13.21
N THR A 393 11.06 -17.46 14.27
CA THR A 393 11.47 -16.81 15.53
C THR A 393 12.58 -15.78 15.30
N LYS A 394 13.63 -16.13 14.55
CA LYS A 394 14.72 -15.18 14.22
C LYS A 394 14.23 -13.96 13.46
N SER A 395 13.28 -14.14 12.54
CA SER A 395 12.68 -13.04 11.78
C SER A 395 11.94 -12.07 12.69
N ILE A 396 11.13 -12.58 13.62
CA ILE A 396 10.39 -11.78 14.59
C ILE A 396 11.34 -11.03 15.54
N GLU A 397 12.37 -11.71 16.05
CA GLU A 397 13.39 -11.09 16.91
C GLU A 397 14.16 -9.97 16.18
N SER A 398 14.51 -10.19 14.91
CA SER A 398 15.18 -9.17 14.10
C SER A 398 14.32 -7.94 13.87
N ILE A 399 13.01 -8.11 13.60
CA ILE A 399 12.06 -6.99 13.47
C ILE A 399 12.00 -6.19 14.78
N GLN A 400 11.85 -6.87 15.93
CA GLN A 400 11.81 -6.21 17.23
C GLN A 400 13.07 -5.42 17.53
N GLU A 401 14.26 -6.01 17.35
CA GLU A 401 15.52 -5.33 17.64
C GLU A 401 15.77 -4.14 16.72
N HIS A 402 15.38 -4.23 15.44
CA HIS A 402 15.50 -3.12 14.49
C HIS A 402 14.65 -1.91 14.91
N TRP A 403 13.44 -2.15 15.41
CA TRP A 403 12.47 -1.11 15.74
C TRP A 403 12.52 -0.64 17.20
N LYS A 404 13.27 -1.33 18.06
CA LYS A 404 13.47 -1.02 19.49
C LYS A 404 13.91 0.42 19.81
N PRO A 405 14.74 1.11 19.00
CA PRO A 405 15.06 2.52 19.27
C PRO A 405 13.82 3.43 19.25
N LYS A 406 12.82 3.11 18.42
CA LYS A 406 11.59 3.88 18.27
C LYS A 406 10.45 3.35 19.17
N TYR A 407 10.33 2.03 19.29
CA TYR A 407 9.31 1.34 20.07
C TYR A 407 10.00 0.45 21.12
N PRO A 408 10.42 1.01 22.27
CA PRO A 408 11.21 0.28 23.27
C PRO A 408 10.45 -0.89 23.90
N ASP A 409 9.11 -0.80 23.96
CA ASP A 409 8.22 -1.80 24.55
C ASP A 409 7.63 -2.75 23.50
N LEU A 410 8.08 -2.68 22.24
CA LEU A 410 7.68 -3.62 21.19
C LEU A 410 8.15 -5.03 21.55
N LYS A 411 7.19 -5.88 21.95
CA LYS A 411 7.45 -7.26 22.31
C LYS A 411 6.43 -8.22 21.71
N PHE A 412 6.90 -9.08 20.81
CA PHE A 412 6.17 -10.20 20.24
C PHE A 412 6.61 -11.50 20.94
N PRO A 413 5.73 -12.14 21.74
CA PRO A 413 6.06 -13.35 22.49
C PRO A 413 6.01 -14.60 21.59
N VAL A 414 7.16 -14.90 20.97
CA VAL A 414 7.35 -16.05 20.06
C VAL A 414 7.03 -17.40 20.68
N ASP A 415 7.10 -17.53 22.01
CA ASP A 415 6.81 -18.74 22.77
C ASP A 415 5.33 -19.14 22.76
N LYS A 416 4.43 -18.18 22.43
CA LYS A 416 2.99 -18.44 22.34
C LYS A 416 2.54 -18.90 20.95
N LEU A 417 3.42 -18.84 19.94
CA LEU A 417 3.10 -19.29 18.59
C LEU A 417 2.89 -20.79 18.55
N LYS A 418 1.77 -21.21 17.95
CA LYS A 418 1.47 -22.63 17.70
C LYS A 418 1.84 -22.99 16.27
N PHE A 419 2.49 -24.13 16.11
CA PHE A 419 2.98 -24.62 14.83
C PHE A 419 2.38 -25.99 14.48
N ASP A 420 1.24 -26.32 15.07
CA ASP A 420 0.55 -27.60 14.89
C ASP A 420 -0.03 -27.71 13.47
N ASP A 421 -0.62 -26.62 12.99
CA ASP A 421 -1.23 -26.47 11.68
C ASP A 421 -1.32 -24.97 11.30
N MET A 422 -1.69 -24.67 10.05
CA MET A 422 -1.77 -23.29 9.55
C MET A 422 -2.84 -22.45 10.25
N VAL A 423 -3.97 -23.03 10.65
CA VAL A 423 -5.02 -22.31 11.39
C VAL A 423 -4.49 -21.90 12.76
N SER A 424 -3.88 -22.83 13.48
CA SER A 424 -3.31 -22.61 14.80
C SER A 424 -2.18 -21.57 14.77
N PHE A 425 -1.32 -21.63 13.75
CA PHE A 425 -0.30 -20.60 13.53
C PHE A 425 -0.93 -19.23 13.24
N ASN A 426 -1.83 -19.14 12.27
CA ASN A 426 -2.41 -17.85 11.87
C ASN A 426 -3.17 -17.20 13.03
N GLN A 427 -3.98 -17.96 13.76
CA GLN A 427 -4.72 -17.46 14.92
C GLN A 427 -3.78 -16.93 16.01
N THR A 428 -2.78 -17.72 16.41
CA THR A 428 -1.85 -17.28 17.47
C THR A 428 -0.98 -16.12 17.02
N PHE A 429 -0.55 -16.09 15.76
CA PHE A 429 0.22 -15.00 15.21
C PHE A 429 -0.57 -13.68 15.21
N THR A 430 -1.79 -13.67 14.68
CA THR A 430 -2.60 -12.45 14.64
C THR A 430 -3.05 -12.01 16.04
N SER A 431 -3.34 -12.95 16.95
CA SER A 431 -3.61 -12.61 18.35
C SER A 431 -2.42 -11.93 19.03
N GLU A 432 -1.18 -12.38 18.81
CA GLU A 432 -0.03 -11.69 19.40
C GLU A 432 0.24 -10.32 18.78
N VAL A 433 -0.18 -10.08 17.52
CA VAL A 433 -0.16 -8.74 16.90
C VAL A 433 -1.09 -7.77 17.64
N GLU A 434 -2.22 -8.23 18.19
CA GLU A 434 -3.17 -7.38 18.95
C GLU A 434 -2.58 -6.80 20.23
N PHE A 435 -1.60 -7.47 20.84
CA PHE A 435 -1.04 -7.11 22.14
C PHE A 435 0.29 -6.34 22.05
N LEU A 436 0.71 -5.93 20.85
CA LEU A 436 1.96 -5.20 20.67
C LEU A 436 1.85 -3.80 21.28
N ASN A 437 2.94 -3.34 21.89
CA ASN A 437 3.06 -1.94 22.28
C ASN A 437 3.87 -1.18 21.23
N LEU A 438 3.22 -0.19 20.61
CA LEU A 438 3.78 0.69 19.58
C LEU A 438 3.78 2.15 20.00
N GLU A 439 3.74 2.42 21.32
CA GLU A 439 3.97 3.76 21.85
C GLU A 439 5.41 4.19 21.59
N THR A 440 5.57 5.42 21.11
CA THR A 440 6.89 6.02 20.86
C THR A 440 7.40 6.70 22.13
N LYS A 441 8.73 6.82 22.24
CA LYS A 441 9.35 7.70 23.25
C LYS A 441 9.04 9.18 23.03
#